data_AF-A0A938WZB8-F1
#
_entry.id   AF-A0A938WZB8-F1
#
_cell.length_a   1.000
_cell.length_b   1.000
_cell.length_c   1.000
_cell.angle_alpha   90.00
_cell.angle_beta   90.00
_cell.angle_gamma   90.00
#
_symmetry.space_group_name_H-M   'P 1'
#
loop_
_entity.id
_entity.type
_entity.pdbx_description
1 polymer ?
#
loop_
_entity_poly.entity_id
_entity_poly.type
_entity_poly.pdbx_seq_one_letter_code
_entity_poly.pdbx_strand_id
1 'polypeptide(L)'
;MNDYGMGGDDLEQMYQEVILEAARDPHGRRRFAADLTQESAGGSSAGETTLQLNHAACTPGESHQFNPTCGDEATIHVEVSDAEPHRLTQVIWDGQGCSISQASLSIMVDLTEGRTVDEAMGLAADFHRLMESRGKGLDDEAAEERLGDAIVFQGVSKYPMRIKCALLAWEGLKDSIAKALAAKDGAAVA
;
A
#
# COMPACT_ATOMS: atom_id res chain seq x y z
N MET A 1 14.16 -28.76 -7.80
CA MET A 1 14.33 -28.93 -6.34
C MET A 1 14.80 -27.58 -5.81
N ASN A 2 13.94 -26.85 -5.11
CA ASN A 2 14.43 -25.75 -4.26
C ASN A 2 14.94 -26.38 -2.96
N ASP A 3 16.06 -25.88 -2.46
CA ASP A 3 16.97 -26.50 -1.47
C ASP A 3 16.40 -26.57 -0.03
N TYR A 4 15.14 -26.16 0.16
CA TYR A 4 14.38 -26.34 1.39
C TYR A 4 13.22 -27.26 1.05
N GLY A 5 13.18 -28.48 1.60
CA GLY A 5 12.25 -29.56 1.26
C GLY A 5 10.78 -29.32 1.64
N MET A 6 10.23 -28.17 1.26
CA MET A 6 8.82 -27.82 1.36
C MET A 6 8.13 -28.21 0.06
N GLY A 7 7.00 -28.91 0.15
CA GLY A 7 6.16 -29.17 -1.02
C GLY A 7 5.57 -27.88 -1.59
N GLY A 8 5.13 -27.91 -2.85
CA GLY A 8 4.43 -26.76 -3.45
C GLY A 8 3.21 -26.32 -2.63
N ASP A 9 2.51 -27.28 -2.02
CA ASP A 9 1.36 -27.03 -1.15
C ASP A 9 1.77 -26.38 0.19
N ASP A 10 2.92 -26.74 0.75
CA ASP A 10 3.43 -26.16 2.01
C ASP A 10 3.84 -24.68 1.82
N LEU A 11 4.41 -24.35 0.66
CA LEU A 11 4.73 -22.96 0.27
C LEU A 11 3.47 -22.12 0.07
N GLU A 12 2.44 -22.68 -0.57
CA GLU A 12 1.17 -21.97 -0.73
C GLU A 12 0.48 -21.70 0.61
N GLN A 13 0.55 -22.66 1.54
CA GLN A 13 0.00 -22.48 2.89
C GLN A 13 0.74 -21.39 3.68
N MET A 14 2.07 -21.38 3.62
CA MET A 14 2.88 -20.32 4.24
C MET A 14 2.52 -18.93 3.68
N TYR A 15 2.39 -18.79 2.36
CA TYR A 15 2.00 -17.51 1.74
C TYR A 15 0.59 -17.06 2.13
N GLN A 16 -0.34 -18.00 2.31
CA GLN A 16 -1.66 -17.68 2.82
C GLN A 16 -1.61 -17.18 4.27
N GLU A 17 -0.79 -17.79 5.12
CA GLU A 17 -0.61 -17.37 6.51
C GLU A 17 -0.06 -15.94 6.59
N VAL A 18 0.95 -15.60 5.79
CA VAL A 18 1.50 -14.22 5.73
C VAL A 18 0.43 -13.19 5.34
N ILE A 19 -0.38 -13.48 4.31
CA ILE A 19 -1.48 -12.59 3.90
C ILE A 19 -2.50 -12.44 5.03
N LEU A 20 -2.84 -13.52 5.73
CA LEU A 20 -3.81 -13.48 6.82
C LEU A 20 -3.29 -12.74 8.05
N GLU A 21 -2.00 -12.84 8.35
CA GLU A 21 -1.35 -12.12 9.44
C GLU A 21 -1.31 -10.62 9.14
N ALA A 22 -0.79 -10.22 7.97
CA ALA A 22 -0.76 -8.82 7.55
C ALA A 22 -2.15 -8.18 7.45
N ALA A 23 -3.18 -8.97 7.14
CA ALA A 23 -4.56 -8.49 7.16
C ALA A 23 -5.15 -8.36 8.58
N ARG A 24 -4.67 -9.15 9.54
CA ARG A 24 -5.17 -9.17 10.92
C ARG A 24 -4.60 -8.03 11.75
N ASP A 25 -3.30 -7.79 11.63
CA ASP A 25 -2.58 -6.71 12.31
C ASP A 25 -1.89 -5.79 11.31
N PRO A 26 -2.66 -4.97 10.57
CA PRO A 26 -2.12 -4.18 9.49
C PRO A 26 -1.26 -3.00 9.96
N HIS A 27 -0.08 -2.88 9.40
CA HIS A 27 0.80 -1.73 9.56
C HIS A 27 0.30 -0.50 8.79
N GLY A 28 0.61 0.70 9.29
CA GLY A 28 0.21 1.97 8.70
C GLY A 28 -1.29 2.33 8.81
N ARG A 29 -2.13 1.45 9.38
CA ARG A 29 -3.57 1.71 9.50
C ARG A 29 -3.86 2.79 10.53
N ARG A 30 -4.62 3.80 10.13
CA ARG A 30 -5.13 4.90 10.95
C ARG A 30 -6.62 5.08 10.70
N ARG A 31 -7.26 5.88 11.56
CA ARG A 31 -8.62 6.37 11.34
C ARG A 31 -8.54 7.86 11.06
N PHE A 32 -8.87 8.25 9.84
CA PHE A 32 -8.87 9.66 9.46
C PHE A 32 -10.12 10.32 10.03
N ALA A 33 -9.97 11.55 10.55
CA ALA A 33 -11.12 12.31 10.97
C ALA A 33 -12.00 12.59 9.74
N ALA A 34 -13.30 12.31 9.82
CA ALA A 34 -14.23 12.77 8.81
C ALA A 34 -14.14 14.31 8.72
N ASP A 35 -14.01 14.84 7.52
CA ASP A 35 -14.09 16.28 7.26
C ASP A 35 -15.31 16.85 8.00
N LEU A 36 -15.08 17.76 8.96
CA LEU A 36 -16.11 18.37 9.81
C LEU A 36 -17.07 19.32 9.04
N THR A 37 -17.19 19.17 7.71
CA THR A 37 -18.10 19.94 6.86
C THR A 37 -19.45 19.26 6.64
N GLN A 38 -19.67 18.07 7.21
CA GLN A 38 -20.99 17.43 7.22
C GLN A 38 -21.54 17.35 8.65
N GLU A 39 -22.54 18.20 8.93
CA GLU A 39 -23.42 18.02 10.07
C GLU A 39 -24.05 16.62 10.00
N SER A 40 -23.80 15.77 11.00
CA SER A 40 -24.80 14.78 11.38
C SER A 40 -24.65 14.31 12.82
N ALA A 41 -25.82 14.25 13.44
CA ALA A 41 -26.13 13.68 14.73
C ALA A 41 -25.53 12.28 14.95
N GLY A 42 -24.98 12.10 16.16
CA GLY A 42 -25.23 10.91 16.99
C GLY A 42 -24.56 9.60 16.56
N GLY A 43 -23.44 9.27 17.21
CA GLY A 43 -22.87 7.93 17.17
C GLY A 43 -21.49 7.84 17.80
N SER A 44 -21.40 7.95 19.12
CA SER A 44 -20.16 7.76 19.88
C SER A 44 -19.67 6.31 19.76
N SER A 45 -18.60 6.09 19.01
CA SER A 45 -17.65 5.02 19.30
C SER A 45 -16.30 5.65 19.60
N ALA A 46 -15.74 5.30 20.76
CA ALA A 46 -14.44 5.77 21.22
C ALA A 46 -13.34 5.09 20.38
N GLY A 47 -13.19 5.54 19.14
CA GLY A 47 -11.97 5.36 18.35
C GLY A 47 -11.07 6.55 18.61
N GLU A 48 -9.79 6.29 18.84
CA GLU A 48 -8.78 7.33 18.99
C GLU A 48 -8.58 8.03 17.64
N THR A 49 -9.43 9.02 17.34
CA THR A 49 -9.30 9.89 16.18
C THR A 49 -7.98 10.62 16.30
N THR A 50 -7.01 10.22 15.49
CA THR A 50 -5.67 10.82 15.52
C THR A 50 -5.71 12.12 14.72
N LEU A 51 -5.45 13.25 15.38
CA LEU A 51 -5.21 14.53 14.71
C LEU A 51 -3.95 14.38 13.85
N GLN A 52 -4.09 14.54 12.54
CA GLN A 52 -3.00 14.40 11.60
C GLN A 52 -2.13 15.66 11.63
N LEU A 53 -0.97 15.56 12.28
CA LEU A 53 0.05 16.60 12.29
C LEU A 53 1.07 16.27 11.20
N ASN A 54 1.04 17.03 10.11
CA ASN A 54 2.00 16.85 9.02
C ASN A 54 3.40 17.31 9.47
N HIS A 55 4.45 16.64 9.00
CA HIS A 55 5.81 17.11 9.23
C HIS A 55 6.06 18.45 8.53
N ALA A 56 6.65 19.41 9.24
CA ALA A 56 6.83 20.78 8.75
C ALA A 56 7.75 20.90 7.51
N ALA A 57 8.60 19.90 7.25
CA ALA A 57 9.52 19.84 6.09
C ALA A 57 9.10 18.75 5.09
N CYS A 58 7.79 18.49 5.01
CA CYS A 58 7.20 17.51 4.11
C CYS A 58 5.96 18.09 3.42
N THR A 59 5.68 17.57 2.23
CA THR A 59 4.47 17.90 1.48
C THR A 59 3.55 16.69 1.49
N PRO A 60 2.32 16.81 2.02
CA PRO A 60 1.37 15.71 2.05
C PRO A 60 0.74 15.47 0.67
N GLY A 61 0.36 14.23 0.40
CA GLY A 61 -0.46 13.82 -0.72
C GLY A 61 -1.44 12.73 -0.30
N GLU A 62 -2.64 12.75 -0.86
CA GLU A 62 -3.70 11.82 -0.46
C GLU A 62 -4.47 11.29 -1.68
N SER A 63 -4.79 10.00 -1.64
CA SER A 63 -5.56 9.33 -2.68
C SER A 63 -6.59 8.39 -2.10
N HIS A 64 -7.84 8.58 -2.51
CA HIS A 64 -8.92 7.66 -2.22
C HIS A 64 -9.10 6.66 -3.37
N GLN A 65 -9.12 5.36 -3.04
CA GLN A 65 -9.22 4.25 -3.97
C GLN A 65 -10.44 3.40 -3.66
N PHE A 66 -11.17 3.00 -4.70
CA PHE A 66 -12.36 2.17 -4.58
C PHE A 66 -12.35 1.06 -5.64
N ASN A 67 -12.49 -0.19 -5.20
CA ASN A 67 -12.63 -1.37 -6.05
C ASN A 67 -14.01 -2.00 -5.87
N PRO A 68 -15.00 -1.69 -6.73
CA PRO A 68 -16.38 -2.15 -6.59
C PRO A 68 -16.55 -3.67 -6.76
N THR A 69 -15.57 -4.36 -7.34
CA THR A 69 -15.65 -5.81 -7.56
C THR A 69 -15.54 -6.60 -6.25
N CYS A 70 -14.67 -6.16 -5.34
CA CYS A 70 -14.50 -6.74 -4.00
C CYS A 70 -15.23 -5.91 -2.92
N GLY A 71 -15.62 -4.66 -3.22
CA GLY A 71 -16.08 -3.70 -2.22
C GLY A 71 -14.94 -3.16 -1.36
N ASP A 72 -13.71 -3.16 -1.87
CA ASP A 72 -12.55 -2.59 -1.16
C ASP A 72 -12.54 -1.08 -1.32
N GLU A 73 -12.23 -0.37 -0.25
CA GLU A 73 -12.15 1.09 -0.19
C GLU A 73 -11.02 1.49 0.76
N ALA A 74 -10.08 2.31 0.29
CA ALA A 74 -9.02 2.83 1.14
C ALA A 74 -8.57 4.22 0.70
N THR A 75 -8.29 5.07 1.67
CA THR A 75 -7.59 6.34 1.48
C THR A 75 -6.14 6.14 1.94
N ILE A 76 -5.20 6.43 1.04
CA ILE A 76 -3.76 6.36 1.27
C ILE A 76 -3.26 7.79 1.39
N HIS A 77 -2.51 8.06 2.45
CA HIS A 77 -1.86 9.34 2.71
C HIS A 77 -0.34 9.14 2.77
N VAL A 78 0.39 10.00 2.09
CA VAL A 78 1.85 10.03 2.10
C VAL A 78 2.36 11.41 2.47
N GLU A 79 3.50 11.44 3.14
CA GLU A 79 4.29 12.65 3.33
C GLU A 79 5.62 12.53 2.58
N VAL A 80 5.90 13.50 1.71
CA VAL A 80 7.12 13.52 0.89
C VAL A 80 8.08 14.60 1.38
N SER A 81 9.31 14.23 1.72
CA SER A 81 10.33 15.17 2.21
C SER A 81 10.64 16.28 1.20
N ASP A 82 10.93 17.48 1.70
CA ASP A 82 11.38 18.61 0.87
C ASP A 82 12.81 18.42 0.37
N ALA A 83 13.67 17.79 1.17
CA ALA A 83 15.05 17.54 0.81
C ALA A 83 15.16 16.47 -0.29
N GLU A 84 16.11 16.68 -1.20
CA GLU A 84 16.49 15.70 -2.22
C GLU A 84 17.55 14.71 -1.69
N PRO A 85 17.47 13.41 -2.05
CA PRO A 85 16.38 12.80 -2.81
C PRO A 85 15.08 12.76 -1.99
N HIS A 86 13.95 13.02 -2.64
CA HIS A 86 12.63 12.99 -2.00
C HIS A 86 12.35 11.60 -1.42
N ARG A 87 11.88 11.56 -0.18
CA ARG A 87 11.58 10.34 0.58
C ARG A 87 10.16 10.35 1.10
N LEU A 88 9.57 9.16 1.18
CA LEU A 88 8.30 8.94 1.85
C LEU A 88 8.54 8.90 3.36
N THR A 89 8.35 10.00 4.05
CA THR A 89 8.62 10.10 5.50
C THR A 89 7.53 9.45 6.34
N GLN A 90 6.33 9.32 5.77
CA GLN A 90 5.20 8.64 6.38
C GLN A 90 4.29 8.08 5.28
N VAL A 91 3.82 6.85 5.47
CA VAL A 91 2.80 6.21 4.63
C VAL A 91 1.74 5.61 5.55
N ILE A 92 0.54 6.17 5.55
CA ILE A 92 -0.58 5.71 6.37
C ILE A 92 -1.83 5.55 5.53
N TRP A 93 -2.77 4.76 6.02
CA TRP A 93 -4.02 4.51 5.32
C TRP A 93 -5.20 4.32 6.26
N ASP A 94 -6.39 4.66 5.79
CA ASP A 94 -7.67 4.30 6.41
C ASP A 94 -8.55 3.62 5.35
N GLY A 95 -9.35 2.64 5.74
CA GLY A 95 -10.15 1.89 4.79
C GLY A 95 -10.66 0.57 5.32
N GLN A 96 -11.42 -0.10 4.45
CA GLN A 96 -12.01 -1.42 4.65
C GLN A 96 -11.88 -2.22 3.35
N GLY A 97 -11.70 -3.53 3.46
CA GLY A 97 -11.57 -4.39 2.30
C GLY A 97 -11.41 -5.84 2.68
N CYS A 98 -11.30 -6.72 1.68
CA CYS A 98 -10.97 -8.12 1.91
C CYS A 98 -9.55 -8.28 2.49
N SER A 99 -9.21 -9.50 2.92
CA SER A 99 -7.87 -9.78 3.49
C SER A 99 -6.74 -9.46 2.52
N ILE A 100 -6.94 -9.67 1.22
CA ILE A 100 -5.92 -9.41 0.18
C ILE A 100 -5.62 -7.90 0.08
N SER A 101 -6.65 -7.04 0.08
CA SER A 101 -6.45 -5.59 0.00
C SER A 101 -5.84 -5.03 1.29
N GLN A 102 -6.28 -5.52 2.46
CA GLN A 102 -5.70 -5.12 3.75
C GLN A 102 -4.24 -5.55 3.90
N ALA A 103 -3.90 -6.79 3.52
CA ALA A 103 -2.52 -7.27 3.51
C ALA A 103 -1.66 -6.46 2.54
N SER A 104 -2.18 -6.13 1.35
CA SER A 104 -1.44 -5.35 0.37
C SER A 104 -1.15 -3.94 0.86
N LEU A 105 -2.11 -3.29 1.53
CA LEU A 105 -1.90 -2.00 2.19
C LEU A 105 -0.82 -2.08 3.27
N SER A 106 -0.87 -3.10 4.14
CA SER A 106 0.13 -3.29 5.20
C SER A 106 1.53 -3.49 4.63
N ILE A 107 1.70 -4.43 3.70
CA ILE A 107 3.01 -4.75 3.11
C ILE A 107 3.53 -3.58 2.27
N MET A 108 2.66 -2.83 1.59
CA MET A 108 3.04 -1.63 0.86
C MET A 108 3.62 -0.57 1.80
N VAL A 109 3.05 -0.36 2.98
CA VAL A 109 3.59 0.58 3.99
C VAL A 109 5.01 0.15 4.39
N ASP A 110 5.18 -1.10 4.79
CA ASP A 110 6.47 -1.64 5.25
C ASP A 110 7.56 -1.54 4.17
N LEU A 111 7.18 -1.75 2.92
CA LEU A 111 8.11 -1.71 1.81
C LEU A 111 8.45 -0.31 1.35
N THR A 112 7.63 0.71 1.60
CA THR A 112 7.80 2.03 0.97
C THR A 112 8.11 3.16 1.94
N GLU A 113 7.72 3.06 3.21
CA GLU A 113 8.05 4.09 4.20
C GLU A 113 9.57 4.20 4.40
N GLY A 114 10.07 5.45 4.47
CA GLY A 114 11.49 5.79 4.56
C GLY A 114 12.28 5.72 3.24
N ARG A 115 11.73 5.07 2.20
CA ARG A 115 12.38 4.96 0.89
C ARG A 115 12.29 6.24 0.08
N THR A 116 13.15 6.34 -0.93
CA THR A 116 13.01 7.42 -1.92
C THR A 116 11.75 7.22 -2.75
N VAL A 117 11.24 8.31 -3.34
CA VAL A 117 10.13 8.25 -4.28
C VAL A 117 10.45 7.30 -5.44
N ASP A 118 11.66 7.37 -6.00
CA ASP A 118 12.06 6.51 -7.11
C ASP A 118 12.08 5.02 -6.73
N GLU A 119 12.57 4.69 -5.52
CA GLU A 119 12.54 3.33 -4.99
C GLU A 119 11.11 2.82 -4.82
N ALA A 120 10.22 3.63 -4.25
CA ALA A 120 8.81 3.27 -4.06
C ALA A 120 8.07 3.08 -5.39
N MET A 121 8.34 3.94 -6.39
CA MET A 121 7.77 3.79 -7.73
C MET A 121 8.31 2.55 -8.45
N GLY A 122 9.57 2.20 -8.24
CA GLY A 122 10.16 0.94 -8.72
C GLY A 122 9.47 -0.29 -8.12
N LEU A 123 9.26 -0.31 -6.80
CA LEU A 123 8.51 -1.37 -6.12
C LEU A 123 7.08 -1.50 -6.64
N ALA A 124 6.38 -0.38 -6.86
CA ALA A 124 5.04 -0.40 -7.43
C ALA A 124 5.00 -1.00 -8.84
N ALA A 125 6.02 -0.72 -9.67
CA ALA A 125 6.14 -1.31 -11.00
C ALA A 125 6.43 -2.81 -10.95
N ASP A 126 7.37 -3.24 -10.08
CA ASP A 126 7.69 -4.65 -9.89
C ASP A 126 6.48 -5.43 -9.35
N PHE A 127 5.73 -4.86 -8.41
CA PHE A 127 4.51 -5.48 -7.88
C PHE A 127 3.41 -5.61 -8.94
N HIS A 128 3.26 -4.60 -9.80
CA HIS A 128 2.32 -4.67 -10.92
C HIS A 128 2.69 -5.81 -11.88
N ARG A 129 3.98 -5.94 -12.25
CA ARG A 129 4.49 -7.07 -13.06
C ARG A 129 4.22 -8.41 -12.39
N LEU A 130 4.42 -8.50 -11.07
CA LEU A 130 4.12 -9.72 -10.31
C LEU A 130 2.64 -10.09 -10.44
N MET A 131 1.73 -9.13 -10.36
CA MET A 131 0.29 -9.38 -10.49
C MET A 131 -0.12 -9.82 -11.89
N GLU A 132 0.62 -9.42 -12.91
CA GLU A 132 0.42 -9.84 -14.30
C GLU A 132 1.06 -11.20 -14.63
N SER A 133 1.91 -11.74 -13.75
CA SER A 133 2.68 -12.96 -13.99
C SER A 133 1.84 -14.24 -14.10
N ARG A 134 0.57 -14.21 -13.64
CA ARG A 134 -0.34 -15.38 -13.60
C ARG A 134 0.24 -16.58 -12.84
N GLY A 135 0.92 -16.31 -11.74
CA GLY A 135 1.53 -17.28 -10.84
C GLY A 135 2.94 -17.70 -11.22
N LYS A 136 3.51 -17.14 -12.30
CA LYS A 136 4.86 -17.49 -12.75
C LYS A 136 5.96 -16.81 -11.94
N GLY A 137 5.65 -15.75 -11.18
CA GLY A 137 6.67 -14.95 -10.49
C GLY A 137 7.32 -13.95 -11.45
N LEU A 138 8.45 -13.38 -11.05
CA LEU A 138 9.25 -12.51 -11.90
C LEU A 138 10.43 -13.27 -12.49
N ASP A 139 10.95 -12.79 -13.61
CA ASP A 139 12.16 -13.31 -14.26
C ASP A 139 13.43 -12.55 -13.85
N ASP A 140 13.31 -11.65 -12.87
CA ASP A 140 14.36 -10.78 -12.35
C ASP A 140 14.51 -11.03 -10.84
N GLU A 141 15.54 -11.79 -10.46
CA GLU A 141 15.84 -12.12 -9.06
C GLU A 141 16.02 -10.87 -8.19
N ALA A 142 16.58 -9.80 -8.75
CA ALA A 142 16.75 -8.55 -8.01
C ALA A 142 15.41 -7.83 -7.77
N ALA A 143 14.44 -7.98 -8.68
CA ALA A 143 13.09 -7.49 -8.47
C ALA A 143 12.35 -8.30 -7.40
N GLU A 144 12.51 -9.62 -7.38
CA GLU A 144 11.95 -10.48 -6.34
C GLU A 144 12.53 -10.13 -4.96
N GLU A 145 13.85 -9.92 -4.87
CA GLU A 145 14.51 -9.51 -3.63
C GLU A 145 14.01 -8.13 -3.15
N ARG A 146 13.83 -7.17 -4.06
CA ARG A 146 13.26 -5.85 -3.72
C ARG A 146 11.84 -5.96 -3.19
N LEU A 147 11.01 -6.84 -3.77
CA LEU A 147 9.62 -7.02 -3.36
C LEU A 147 9.49 -7.64 -1.97
N GLY A 148 10.49 -8.35 -1.45
CA GLY A 148 10.47 -8.91 -0.10
C GLY A 148 9.17 -9.65 0.18
N ASP A 149 8.47 -9.27 1.25
CA ASP A 149 7.21 -9.90 1.67
C ASP A 149 6.08 -9.75 0.65
N ALA A 150 6.15 -8.82 -0.30
CA ALA A 150 5.15 -8.72 -1.37
C ALA A 150 5.21 -9.91 -2.35
N ILE A 151 6.26 -10.73 -2.34
CA ILE A 151 6.35 -11.93 -3.18
C ILE A 151 5.25 -12.96 -2.88
N VAL A 152 4.69 -12.94 -1.67
CA VAL A 152 3.58 -13.84 -1.26
C VAL A 152 2.33 -13.65 -2.13
N PHE A 153 2.18 -12.48 -2.76
CA PHE A 153 1.09 -12.22 -3.70
C PHE A 153 1.25 -12.94 -5.04
N GLN A 154 2.37 -13.62 -5.32
CA GLN A 154 2.51 -14.48 -6.50
C GLN A 154 1.34 -15.47 -6.61
N GLY A 155 0.89 -16.04 -5.49
CA GLY A 155 -0.29 -16.91 -5.46
C GLY A 155 -1.58 -16.18 -5.88
N VAL A 156 -1.74 -14.92 -5.47
CA VAL A 156 -2.90 -14.07 -5.82
C VAL A 156 -2.95 -13.78 -7.32
N SER A 157 -1.80 -13.61 -7.98
CA SER A 157 -1.73 -13.35 -9.42
C SER A 157 -2.36 -14.47 -10.29
N LYS A 158 -2.53 -15.68 -9.75
CA LYS A 158 -3.25 -16.79 -10.40
C LYS A 158 -4.77 -16.51 -10.55
N TYR A 159 -5.32 -15.57 -9.80
CA TYR A 159 -6.76 -15.30 -9.70
C TYR A 159 -7.10 -13.90 -10.20
N PRO A 160 -7.48 -13.74 -11.49
CA PRO A 160 -7.75 -12.43 -12.08
C PRO A 160 -8.76 -11.55 -11.32
N MET A 161 -9.74 -12.17 -10.67
CA MET A 161 -10.75 -11.47 -9.86
C MET A 161 -10.20 -10.85 -8.57
N ARG A 162 -9.00 -11.26 -8.13
CA ARG A 162 -8.33 -10.75 -6.92
C ARG A 162 -7.18 -9.78 -7.21
N ILE A 163 -6.73 -9.68 -8.45
CA ILE A 163 -5.64 -8.78 -8.86
C ILE A 163 -5.96 -7.32 -8.48
N LYS A 164 -7.19 -6.85 -8.74
CA LYS A 164 -7.59 -5.49 -8.37
C LYS A 164 -7.57 -5.24 -6.86
N CYS A 165 -7.88 -6.27 -6.07
CA CYS A 165 -7.90 -6.18 -4.62
C CYS A 165 -6.44 -6.07 -4.11
N ALA A 166 -5.47 -6.73 -4.74
CA ALA A 166 -4.04 -6.58 -4.45
C ALA A 166 -3.43 -5.25 -4.94
N LEU A 167 -3.80 -4.77 -6.13
CA LEU A 167 -3.21 -3.54 -6.71
C LEU A 167 -3.71 -2.24 -6.07
N LEU A 168 -4.85 -2.26 -5.37
CA LEU A 168 -5.51 -1.08 -4.82
C LEU A 168 -4.55 -0.19 -3.98
N ALA A 169 -3.75 -0.79 -3.11
CA ALA A 169 -2.78 -0.08 -2.27
C ALA A 169 -1.75 0.69 -3.10
N TRP A 170 -1.22 0.05 -4.13
CA TRP A 170 -0.13 0.56 -4.96
C TRP A 170 -0.60 1.63 -5.93
N GLU A 171 -1.83 1.54 -6.44
CA GLU A 171 -2.44 2.64 -7.21
C GLU A 171 -2.67 3.88 -6.33
N GLY A 172 -3.13 3.69 -5.09
CA GLY A 172 -3.29 4.77 -4.12
C GLY A 172 -1.95 5.43 -3.75
N LEU A 173 -0.90 4.63 -3.56
CA LEU A 173 0.46 5.13 -3.33
C LEU A 173 0.95 6.01 -4.48
N LYS A 174 0.85 5.52 -5.73
CA LYS A 174 1.29 6.28 -6.91
C LYS A 174 0.55 7.61 -7.04
N ASP A 175 -0.78 7.61 -6.89
CA ASP A 175 -1.58 8.83 -7.02
C ASP A 175 -1.33 9.82 -5.88
N SER A 176 -1.18 9.35 -4.64
CA SER A 176 -0.85 10.21 -3.49
C SER A 176 0.54 10.85 -3.63
N ILE A 177 1.55 10.09 -4.08
CA ILE A 177 2.88 10.63 -4.42
C ILE A 177 2.78 11.68 -5.52
N ALA A 178 2.07 11.38 -6.61
CA ALA A 178 1.93 12.31 -7.73
C ALA A 178 1.30 13.65 -7.30
N LYS A 179 0.28 13.60 -6.44
CA LYS A 179 -0.34 14.80 -5.86
C LYS A 179 0.61 15.58 -4.96
N ALA A 180 1.40 14.90 -4.12
CA ALA A 180 2.40 15.54 -3.26
C ALA A 180 3.48 16.27 -4.10
N LEU A 181 4.01 15.62 -5.14
CA LEU A 181 5.01 16.22 -6.03
C LEU A 181 4.44 17.40 -6.83
N ALA A 182 3.23 17.27 -7.37
CA ALA A 182 2.58 18.37 -8.09
C ALA A 182 2.35 19.60 -7.19
N ALA A 183 2.03 19.38 -5.91
CA ALA A 183 1.90 20.46 -4.92
C ALA A 183 3.25 21.15 -4.62
N LYS A 184 4.36 20.39 -4.58
CA LYS A 184 5.72 20.95 -4.44
C LYS A 184 6.10 21.82 -5.63
N ASP A 185 5.87 21.33 -6.85
CA ASP A 185 6.17 22.08 -8.08
C ASP A 185 5.36 23.39 -8.15
N GLY A 186 4.08 23.33 -7.75
CA GLY A 186 3.22 24.51 -7.67
C GLY A 186 3.67 25.55 -6.64
N ALA A 187 4.26 25.10 -5.52
CA ALA A 187 4.81 25.98 -4.49
C ALA A 187 6.17 26.60 -4.87
N ALA A 188 6.97 25.94 -5.71
CA ALA A 188 8.26 26.45 -6.19
C ALA A 188 8.13 27.53 -7.28
N VAL A 189 6.98 27.60 -7.96
CA VAL A 189 6.71 28.53 -9.08
C VAL A 189 5.97 29.80 -8.64
N ALA A 190 5.42 29.83 -7.41
CA ALA A 190 4.70 30.97 -6.83
C ALA A 190 5.63 31.91 -6.04
#